data_AF-A0A9E5EI76-F1
#
_entry.id   AF-A0A9E5EI76-F1
#
_cell.length_a   1.000
_cell.length_b   1.000
_cell.length_c   1.000
_cell.angle_alpha   90.00
_cell.angle_beta   90.00
_cell.angle_gamma   90.00
#
_symmetry.space_group_name_H-M   'P 1'
#
loop_
_entity.id
_entity.type
_entity.pdbx_description
1 polymer ?
#
loop_
_entity_poly.entity_id
_entity_poly.type
_entity_poly.pdbx_seq_one_letter_code
_entity_poly.pdbx_strand_id
1 'polypeptide(L)'
;MIAEAHPRGQGRRGAPSPITIEGLPAHHSLEAERSLLGAMLADPEHVVDLTREKGLREEDFFHPAHQVIFRGIIQMRESSQAIDPSTLLAWLTDRKLADAAGGPALIGDLAAGVISVFTAPTHITQVRDK
;
A
#
# COMPACT_ATOMS: atom_id res chain seq x y z
N MET A 1 7.86 -54.27 39.30
CA MET A 1 7.33 -53.85 37.99
C MET A 1 7.61 -52.37 37.84
N ILE A 2 8.07 -52.02 36.65
CA ILE A 2 8.76 -50.81 36.21
C ILE A 2 7.97 -49.50 36.42
N ALA A 3 8.73 -48.46 36.79
CA ALA A 3 8.36 -47.06 36.66
C ALA A 3 8.55 -46.63 35.20
N GLU A 4 7.58 -45.88 34.65
CA GLU A 4 7.78 -45.10 33.43
C GLU A 4 7.39 -43.65 33.68
N ALA A 5 8.43 -42.84 33.88
CA ALA A 5 8.41 -41.42 33.58
C ALA A 5 8.57 -41.23 32.06
N HIS A 6 7.85 -40.27 31.46
CA HIS A 6 8.25 -39.57 30.24
C HIS A 6 7.58 -38.18 30.18
N PRO A 7 8.18 -37.20 29.45
CA PRO A 7 8.43 -35.85 29.97
C PRO A 7 7.94 -34.75 29.00
N ARG A 8 8.41 -33.51 29.27
CA ARG A 8 8.45 -32.32 28.38
C ARG A 8 7.12 -31.57 28.34
N GLY A 9 7.00 -30.33 28.83
CA GLY A 9 7.94 -29.23 28.72
C GLY A 9 7.77 -28.56 27.36
N GLN A 10 6.88 -27.57 27.27
CA GLN A 10 7.06 -26.43 26.39
C GLN A 10 6.06 -25.32 26.75
N GLY A 11 6.54 -24.30 27.44
CA GLY A 11 5.90 -22.99 27.34
C GLY A 11 5.97 -22.54 25.88
N ARG A 12 4.82 -22.23 25.29
CA ARG A 12 4.78 -21.33 24.14
C ARG A 12 3.83 -20.22 24.52
N ARG A 13 4.46 -19.10 24.93
CA ARG A 13 3.94 -17.74 24.80
C ARG A 13 3.04 -17.72 23.56
N GLY A 14 1.74 -17.53 23.74
CA GLY A 14 0.87 -17.16 22.66
C GLY A 14 1.39 -15.83 22.14
N ALA A 15 2.12 -15.88 21.03
CA ALA A 15 2.36 -14.68 20.25
C ALA A 15 0.97 -14.18 19.81
N PRO A 16 0.67 -12.87 19.90
CA PRO A 16 -0.53 -12.35 19.28
C PRO A 16 -0.43 -12.64 17.77
N SER A 17 -1.38 -13.41 17.26
CA SER A 17 -1.55 -13.62 15.82
C SER A 17 -1.68 -12.26 15.13
N PRO A 18 -1.09 -12.06 13.93
CA PRO A 18 -1.34 -10.84 13.17
C PRO A 18 -2.85 -10.70 12.99
N ILE A 19 -3.36 -9.49 13.16
CA ILE A 19 -4.78 -9.17 12.96
C ILE A 19 -5.05 -9.34 11.46
N THR A 20 -5.38 -10.56 11.05
CA THR A 20 -6.00 -10.83 9.76
C THR A 20 -7.45 -10.44 9.92
N ILE A 21 -7.88 -9.35 9.28
CA ILE A 21 -9.31 -9.05 9.15
C ILE A 21 -9.90 -10.18 8.29
N GLU A 22 -10.52 -11.16 8.95
CA GLU A 22 -10.92 -12.44 8.38
C GLU A 22 -11.92 -12.26 7.23
N GLY A 23 -11.52 -12.64 6.01
CA GLY A 23 -12.47 -13.03 4.95
C GLY A 23 -12.46 -12.27 3.62
N LEU A 24 -11.61 -11.25 3.40
CA LEU A 24 -11.49 -10.66 2.05
C LEU A 24 -10.51 -11.47 1.18
N PRO A 25 -10.89 -11.89 -0.05
CA PRO A 25 -9.96 -12.48 -1.00
C PRO A 25 -8.74 -11.57 -1.18
N ALA A 26 -7.53 -12.13 -1.28
CA ALA A 26 -6.28 -11.37 -1.48
C ALA A 26 -6.33 -10.38 -2.66
N HIS A 27 -7.21 -10.63 -3.64
CA HIS A 27 -7.53 -9.70 -4.73
C HIS A 27 -8.06 -8.35 -4.23
N HIS A 28 -8.96 -8.34 -3.24
CA HIS A 28 -9.47 -7.10 -2.67
C HIS A 28 -8.39 -6.34 -1.89
N SER A 29 -7.42 -7.02 -1.28
CA SER A 29 -6.29 -6.37 -0.60
C SER A 29 -5.41 -5.62 -1.60
N LEU A 30 -5.04 -6.26 -2.71
CA LEU A 30 -4.21 -5.64 -3.75
C LEU A 30 -4.92 -4.47 -4.43
N GLU A 31 -6.22 -4.58 -4.68
CA GLU A 31 -7.02 -3.50 -5.28
C GLU A 31 -7.22 -2.34 -4.29
N ALA A 32 -7.42 -2.64 -3.01
CA ALA A 32 -7.49 -1.62 -1.95
C ALA A 32 -6.15 -0.89 -1.78
N GLU A 33 -5.02 -1.61 -1.78
CA GLU A 33 -3.68 -1.01 -1.72
C GLU A 33 -3.42 -0.08 -2.91
N ARG A 34 -3.77 -0.52 -4.13
CA ARG A 34 -3.66 0.31 -5.33
C ARG A 34 -4.53 1.56 -5.24
N SER A 35 -5.76 1.40 -4.75
CA SER A 35 -6.69 2.52 -4.55
C SER A 35 -6.16 3.53 -3.54
N LEU A 36 -5.60 3.05 -2.43
CA LEU A 36 -4.99 3.91 -1.41
C LEU A 36 -3.76 4.65 -1.94
N LEU A 37 -2.82 3.93 -2.57
CA LEU A 37 -1.63 4.56 -3.17
C LEU A 37 -2.00 5.55 -4.27
N GLY A 38 -3.00 5.23 -5.08
CA GLY A 38 -3.56 6.14 -6.06
C GLY A 38 -4.13 7.40 -5.38
N ALA A 39 -4.95 7.25 -4.34
CA ALA A 39 -5.48 8.39 -3.59
C ALA A 39 -4.35 9.25 -2.98
N MET A 40 -3.27 8.64 -2.49
CA MET A 40 -2.08 9.35 -2.00
C MET A 40 -1.34 10.11 -3.10
N LEU A 41 -1.39 9.66 -4.36
CA LEU A 41 -0.83 10.41 -5.49
C LEU A 41 -1.77 11.52 -5.99
N ALA A 42 -3.07 11.38 -5.77
CA ALA A 42 -4.08 12.35 -6.17
C ALA A 42 -4.19 13.54 -5.20
N ASP A 43 -4.21 13.24 -3.90
CA ASP A 43 -4.23 14.23 -2.82
C ASP A 43 -3.19 13.85 -1.75
N PRO A 44 -1.90 14.09 -2.04
CA PRO A 44 -0.80 13.70 -1.17
C PRO A 44 -0.76 14.47 0.15
N GLU A 45 -1.39 15.63 0.25
CA GLU A 45 -1.42 16.36 1.52
C GLU A 45 -2.43 15.70 2.46
N HIS A 46 -3.68 15.58 2.01
CA HIS A 46 -4.76 15.07 2.87
C HIS A 46 -4.61 13.58 3.17
N VAL A 47 -4.39 12.77 2.13
CA VAL A 47 -4.46 11.31 2.26
C VAL A 47 -3.26 10.77 3.02
N VAL A 48 -2.07 11.36 2.84
CA VAL A 48 -0.88 10.98 3.61
C VAL A 48 -1.07 11.27 5.09
N ASP A 49 -1.54 12.47 5.45
CA ASP A 49 -1.74 12.84 6.85
C ASP A 49 -2.82 11.97 7.51
N LEU A 50 -3.94 11.72 6.83
CA LEU A 50 -4.97 10.79 7.30
C LEU A 50 -4.41 9.37 7.51
N THR A 51 -3.60 8.89 6.58
CA THR A 51 -3.01 7.55 6.66
C THR A 51 -2.06 7.41 7.86
N ARG A 52 -1.29 8.47 8.16
CA ARG A 52 -0.44 8.55 9.35
C ARG A 52 -1.25 8.62 10.64
N GLU A 53 -2.34 9.39 10.67
CA GLU A 53 -3.25 9.45 11.83
C GLU A 53 -3.85 8.08 12.15
N LYS A 54 -4.18 7.29 11.12
CA LYS A 54 -4.66 5.91 11.28
C LYS A 54 -3.57 4.92 11.70
N GLY A 55 -2.30 5.35 11.74
CA GLY A 55 -1.18 4.52 12.15
C GLY A 55 -0.78 3.45 11.15
N LEU A 56 -1.17 3.60 9.87
CA LEU A 56 -0.81 2.66 8.81
C LEU A 56 0.69 2.73 8.52
N ARG A 57 1.32 1.57 8.36
CA ARG A 57 2.76 1.42 8.11
C ARG A 57 2.99 0.70 6.78
N GLU A 58 4.21 0.82 6.26
CA GLU A 58 4.62 0.08 5.07
C GLU A 58 4.48 -1.44 5.22
N GLU A 59 4.67 -1.97 6.43
CA GLU A 59 4.52 -3.39 6.76
C GLU A 59 3.08 -3.92 6.67
N ASP A 60 2.08 -3.03 6.66
CA ASP A 60 0.66 -3.41 6.54
C ASP A 60 0.25 -3.70 5.08
N PHE A 61 1.06 -3.30 4.10
CA PHE A 61 0.82 -3.60 2.69
C PHE A 61 1.25 -5.02 2.37
N PHE A 62 0.40 -5.76 1.66
CA PHE A 62 0.67 -7.14 1.25
C PHE A 62 1.74 -7.21 0.16
N HIS A 63 1.71 -6.29 -0.81
CA HIS A 63 2.64 -6.34 -1.94
C HIS A 63 3.95 -5.59 -1.64
N PRO A 64 5.13 -6.23 -1.73
CA PRO A 64 6.41 -5.58 -1.42
C PRO A 64 6.66 -4.29 -2.20
N ALA A 65 6.27 -4.25 -3.48
CA ALA A 65 6.38 -3.02 -4.27
C ALA A 65 5.52 -1.87 -3.73
N HIS A 66 4.33 -2.16 -3.21
CA HIS A 66 3.47 -1.15 -2.60
C HIS A 66 4.06 -0.61 -1.30
N GLN A 67 4.75 -1.46 -0.52
CA GLN A 67 5.51 -1.03 0.67
C GLN A 67 6.57 0.01 0.29
N VAL A 68 7.35 -0.26 -0.78
CA VAL A 68 8.40 0.65 -1.27
C VAL A 68 7.81 1.97 -1.76
N ILE A 69 6.69 1.91 -2.49
CA ILE A 69 6.00 3.09 -3.00
C ILE A 69 5.47 3.95 -1.85
N PHE A 70 4.75 3.33 -0.90
CA PHE A 70 4.24 4.00 0.29
C PHE A 70 5.37 4.71 1.05
N ARG A 71 6.45 3.99 1.35
CA ARG A 71 7.62 4.56 2.01
C ARG A 71 8.20 5.76 1.26
N GLY A 72 8.28 5.67 -0.07
CA GLY A 72 8.72 6.77 -0.91
C GLY A 72 7.84 8.02 -0.77
N ILE A 73 6.52 7.84 -0.82
CA ILE A 73 5.55 8.92 -0.64
C ILE A 73 5.70 9.58 0.74
N ILE A 74 5.83 8.78 1.81
CA ILE A 74 6.05 9.32 3.16
C ILE A 74 7.34 10.13 3.25
N GLN A 75 8.46 9.61 2.74
CA GLN A 75 9.75 10.33 2.79
C GLN A 75 9.74 11.61 1.96
N MET A 76 9.07 11.60 0.81
CA MET A 76 8.88 12.81 0.01
C MET A 76 8.04 13.84 0.76
N ARG A 77 6.98 13.42 1.45
CA ARG A 77 6.17 14.29 2.31
C ARG A 77 7.00 14.91 3.44
N GLU A 78 7.81 14.09 4.11
CA GLU A 78 8.70 14.54 5.20
C GLU A 78 9.78 15.51 4.72
N SER A 79 10.20 15.37 3.46
CA SER A 79 11.17 16.27 2.82
C SER A 79 10.52 17.51 2.19
N SER A 80 9.21 17.71 2.37
CA SER A 80 8.42 18.76 1.71
C SER A 80 8.61 18.78 0.19
N GLN A 81 8.83 17.61 -0.40
CA GLN A 81 8.98 17.44 -1.85
C GLN A 81 7.60 17.25 -2.49
N ALA A 82 7.43 17.77 -3.71
CA ALA A 82 6.22 17.54 -4.49
C ALA A 82 6.00 16.04 -4.72
N ILE A 83 4.79 15.56 -4.46
CA ILE A 83 4.40 14.16 -4.66
C ILE A 83 3.51 14.10 -5.89
N ASP A 84 4.06 13.60 -6.98
CA ASP A 84 3.37 13.29 -8.22
C ASP A 84 4.02 12.04 -8.86
N PRO A 85 3.34 11.35 -9.80
CA PRO A 85 3.84 10.08 -10.35
C PRO A 85 5.23 10.20 -11.00
N SER A 86 5.51 11.29 -11.71
CA SER A 86 6.81 11.55 -12.33
C SER A 86 7.90 11.80 -11.30
N THR A 87 7.63 12.64 -10.29
CA THR A 87 8.59 12.95 -9.23
C THR A 87 8.85 11.73 -8.35
N LEU A 88 7.83 10.92 -8.04
CA LEU A 88 7.99 9.66 -7.32
C LEU A 88 8.88 8.68 -8.10
N LEU A 89 8.63 8.51 -9.41
CA LEU A 89 9.46 7.64 -10.24
C LEU A 89 10.92 8.14 -10.29
N ALA A 90 11.14 9.44 -10.45
CA ALA A 90 12.47 10.03 -10.42
C ALA A 90 13.16 9.80 -9.06
N TRP A 91 12.45 10.03 -7.96
CA TRP A 91 12.94 9.82 -6.59
C TRP A 91 13.33 8.36 -6.33
N LEU A 92 12.51 7.41 -6.80
CA LEU A 92 12.77 5.97 -6.70
C LEU A 92 13.94 5.55 -7.58
N THR A 93 14.07 6.13 -8.78
CA THR A 93 15.17 5.84 -9.71
C THR A 93 16.50 6.31 -9.15
N ASP A 94 16.56 7.53 -8.62
CA ASP A 94 17.73 8.11 -7.95
C ASP A 94 18.23 7.21 -6.80
N ARG A 95 17.29 6.58 -6.07
CA ARG A 95 17.59 5.66 -4.95
C ARG A 95 17.77 4.21 -5.35
N LYS A 96 17.73 3.88 -6.64
CA LYS A 96 17.78 2.49 -7.17
C LYS A 96 16.67 1.59 -6.60
N LEU A 97 15.53 2.18 -6.25
CA LEU A 97 14.35 1.50 -5.72
C LEU A 97 13.26 1.29 -6.79
N ALA A 98 13.42 1.86 -7.98
CA ALA A 98 12.41 1.78 -9.05
C ALA A 98 12.03 0.33 -9.41
N ASP A 99 13.00 -0.57 -9.49
CA ASP A 99 12.76 -1.99 -9.79
C ASP A 99 11.98 -2.69 -8.64
N ALA A 100 12.39 -2.42 -7.40
CA ALA A 100 11.70 -2.93 -6.20
C ALA A 100 10.28 -2.36 -6.06
N ALA A 101 10.02 -1.17 -6.59
CA ALA A 101 8.71 -0.54 -6.68
C ALA A 101 7.87 -1.02 -7.88
N GLY A 102 8.26 -2.10 -8.56
CA GLY A 102 7.51 -2.66 -9.70
C GLY A 102 7.71 -1.90 -11.02
N GLY A 103 8.69 -1.00 -11.07
CA GLY A 103 9.07 -0.25 -12.26
C GLY A 103 8.11 0.91 -12.62
N PRO A 104 8.43 1.64 -13.70
CA PRO A 104 7.62 2.79 -14.15
C PRO A 104 6.21 2.39 -14.56
N ALA A 105 6.00 1.15 -15.01
CA ALA A 105 4.69 0.64 -15.40
C ALA A 105 3.71 0.61 -14.21
N LEU A 106 4.13 0.14 -13.04
CA LEU A 106 3.25 0.09 -11.87
C LEU A 106 2.89 1.49 -11.35
N ILE A 107 3.84 2.42 -11.34
CA ILE A 107 3.59 3.81 -10.91
C ILE A 107 2.63 4.51 -11.88
N GLY A 108 2.81 4.29 -13.19
CA GLY A 108 1.87 4.77 -14.20
C GLY A 108 0.48 4.15 -14.05
N ASP A 109 0.40 2.86 -13.74
CA ASP A 109 -0.85 2.14 -13.50
C ASP A 109 -1.57 2.66 -12.24
N LEU A 110 -0.85 2.98 -11.16
CA LEU A 110 -1.44 3.61 -9.97
C LEU A 110 -2.02 4.98 -10.29
N ALA A 111 -1.30 5.80 -11.06
CA ALA A 111 -1.76 7.11 -11.48
C ALA A 111 -2.97 7.05 -12.44
N ALA A 112 -2.99 6.07 -13.36
CA ALA A 112 -4.12 5.83 -14.24
C ALA A 112 -5.30 5.17 -13.50
N GLY A 113 -5.00 4.34 -12.51
CA GLY A 113 -5.95 3.70 -11.62
C GLY A 113 -6.77 4.71 -10.84
N VAL A 114 -6.16 5.83 -10.41
CA VAL A 114 -6.89 6.99 -9.85
C VAL A 114 -7.99 7.47 -10.79
N ILE A 115 -7.68 7.62 -12.07
CA ILE A 115 -8.66 8.06 -13.08
C ILE A 115 -9.80 7.03 -13.18
N SER A 116 -9.47 5.73 -13.11
CA SER A 116 -10.45 4.64 -13.18
C SER A 116 -11.32 4.49 -11.91
N VAL A 117 -10.75 4.61 -10.70
CA VAL A 117 -11.48 4.48 -9.43
C VAL A 117 -12.29 5.72 -9.09
N PHE A 118 -11.83 6.91 -9.52
CA PHE A 118 -12.60 8.14 -9.39
C PHE A 118 -13.80 8.16 -10.36
N THR A 119 -13.73 7.42 -11.47
CA THR A 119 -14.89 7.21 -12.37
C THR A 119 -15.85 6.10 -11.93
N ALA A 120 -15.58 5.36 -10.85
CA ALA A 120 -16.32 4.14 -10.54
C ALA A 120 -17.73 4.37 -9.94
N PRO A 121 -18.05 5.50 -9.28
CA PRO A 121 -19.47 5.84 -9.14
C PRO A 121 -19.73 7.36 -9.05
N THR A 122 -19.80 8.10 -10.17
CA THR A 122 -20.62 9.33 -10.29
C THR A 122 -20.87 9.67 -11.77
N HIS A 123 -22.05 9.23 -12.23
CA HIS A 123 -22.98 9.81 -13.21
C HIS A 123 -22.53 10.45 -14.55
N ILE A 124 -23.07 9.87 -15.63
CA ILE A 124 -23.94 10.50 -16.65
C ILE A 124 -23.62 11.98 -16.96
N THR A 125 -23.01 12.23 -18.11
CA THR A 125 -23.68 12.74 -19.32
C THR A 125 -22.62 12.88 -20.39
N GLN A 126 -22.77 12.14 -21.48
CA GLN A 126 -21.99 12.35 -22.70
C GLN A 126 -22.38 13.72 -23.26
N VAL A 127 -21.62 14.76 -22.92
CA VAL A 127 -21.80 16.08 -23.53
C VAL A 127 -21.20 16.01 -24.92
N ARG A 128 -22.14 15.82 -25.84
CA ARG A 128 -22.14 16.09 -27.26
C ARG A 128 -21.22 17.25 -27.70
N ASP A 129 -20.68 17.07 -28.91
CA ASP A 129 -20.05 18.01 -29.85
C ASP A 129 -18.51 17.86 -29.94
N LYS A 130 -17.93 17.30 -31.02
CA LYS A 130 -18.33 17.29 -32.44
C LYS A 130 -18.26 15.92 -33.10
#